data_AF-X1K743-F1
#
_entry.id   AF-X1K743-F1
#
_cell.length_a   1.000
_cell.length_b   1.000
_cell.length_c   1.000
_cell.angle_alpha   90.00
_cell.angle_beta   90.00
_cell.angle_gamma   90.00
#
_symmetry.space_group_name_H-M   'P 1'
#
loop_
_entity.id
_entity.type
_entity.pdbx_description
1 polymer ?
#
loop_
_entity_poly.entity_id
_entity_poly.type
_entity_poly.pdbx_seq_one_letter_code
_entity_poly.pdbx_strand_id
1 'polypeptide(L)'
;LELISYSPEQTQKFGAGIGEICLPGDIFLLVGSLGAGKTCLTQGIAWGLGIKEYAASPSFVVVRELYGRLPLYHIDLYRLDHIEEIVELGLDDYLYGNGVCVVEWADR
;
A
#
# COMPACT_ATOMS: atom_id res chain seq x y z
N LEU A 1 2.73 -18.89 0.74
CA LEU A 1 2.08 -18.87 2.07
C LEU A 1 0.59 -18.62 1.83
N GLU A 2 -0.29 -19.27 2.58
CA GLU A 2 -1.73 -18.98 2.55
C GLU A 2 -2.16 -18.61 3.97
N LEU A 3 -2.89 -17.50 4.12
CA LEU A 3 -3.37 -16.99 5.39
C LEU A 3 -4.86 -16.66 5.25
N ILE A 4 -5.63 -16.91 6.30
CA ILE A 4 -7.06 -16.63 6.34
C ILE A 4 -7.33 -15.63 7.47
N SER A 5 -8.00 -14.53 7.14
CA SER A 5 -8.51 -13.54 8.09
C SER A 5 -10.03 -13.53 8.08
N TYR A 6 -10.65 -13.43 9.25
CA TYR A 6 -12.10 -13.37 9.43
C TYR A 6 -12.60 -12.00 9.88
N SER A 7 -11.71 -11.01 10.01
CA SER A 7 -12.07 -9.64 10.34
C SER A 7 -11.03 -8.63 9.83
N PRO A 8 -11.41 -7.35 9.66
CA PRO A 8 -10.47 -6.28 9.33
C PRO A 8 -9.29 -6.19 10.31
N GLU A 9 -9.54 -6.37 11.60
CA GLU A 9 -8.51 -6.29 12.64
C GLU A 9 -7.48 -7.42 12.50
N GLN A 10 -7.89 -8.60 12.02
CA GLN A 10 -6.96 -9.69 11.71
C GLN A 10 -6.12 -9.37 10.47
N THR A 11 -6.73 -8.84 9.41
CA THR A 11 -6.01 -8.40 8.20
C THR A 11 -4.98 -7.32 8.55
N GLN A 12 -5.36 -6.33 9.36
CA GLN A 12 -4.44 -5.29 9.85
C GLN A 12 -3.31 -5.86 10.70
N LYS A 13 -3.57 -6.85 11.57
CA LYS A 13 -2.51 -7.51 12.35
C LYS A 13 -1.50 -8.24 11.45
N PHE A 14 -1.95 -8.90 10.39
CA PHE A 14 -1.04 -9.47 9.41
C PHE A 14 -0.22 -8.39 8.71
N GLY A 15 -0.87 -7.30 8.29
CA GLY A 15 -0.19 -6.14 7.72
C GLY A 15 0.86 -5.55 8.67
N ALA A 16 0.57 -5.44 9.97
CA ALA A 16 1.51 -4.91 10.96
C ALA A 16 2.77 -5.78 11.07
N GLY A 17 2.62 -7.11 11.11
CA GLY A 17 3.76 -8.03 11.11
C GLY A 17 4.61 -7.90 9.84
N ILE A 18 3.99 -7.69 8.68
CA ILE A 18 4.70 -7.40 7.42
C ILE A 18 5.45 -6.08 7.55
N GLY A 19 4.75 -5.01 7.96
CA GLY A 19 5.32 -3.67 8.12
C GLY A 19 6.48 -3.61 9.11
N GLU A 20 6.51 -4.44 10.15
CA GLU A 20 7.62 -4.51 11.11
C GLU A 20 8.92 -5.04 10.49
N ILE A 21 8.82 -5.95 9.51
CA ILE A 21 9.97 -6.61 8.88
C ILE A 21 10.39 -5.98 7.54
N CYS A 22 9.61 -5.04 7.00
CA CYS A 22 9.95 -4.39 5.72
C CYS A 22 11.34 -3.73 5.73
N LEU A 23 11.95 -3.72 4.56
CA LEU A 23 13.19 -3.02 4.26
C LEU A 23 12.94 -1.87 3.27
N PRO A 24 13.85 -0.89 3.19
CA PRO A 24 13.82 0.11 2.12
C PRO A 24 13.74 -0.56 0.74
N GLY A 25 12.83 -0.09 -0.12
CA GLY A 25 12.63 -0.61 -1.47
C GLY A 25 11.68 -1.80 -1.58
N ASP A 26 11.08 -2.27 -0.49
CA ASP A 26 10.05 -3.32 -0.57
C ASP A 26 8.79 -2.80 -1.29
N ILE A 27 8.24 -3.62 -2.19
CA ILE A 27 7.05 -3.30 -2.98
C ILE A 27 5.99 -4.39 -2.80
N PHE A 28 4.80 -4.00 -2.37
CA PHE A 28 3.64 -4.87 -2.21
C PHE A 28 2.58 -4.55 -3.27
N LEU A 29 2.25 -5.54 -4.08
CA LEU A 29 1.23 -5.45 -5.12
C LEU A 29 -0.06 -6.12 -4.62
N LEU A 30 -1.10 -5.34 -4.40
CA LEU A 30 -2.37 -5.81 -3.84
C LEU A 30 -3.44 -5.88 -4.93
N VAL A 31 -3.92 -7.10 -5.19
CA VAL A 31 -4.97 -7.39 -6.17
C VAL A 31 -6.17 -7.98 -5.45
N GLY A 32 -7.37 -7.54 -5.86
CA GLY A 32 -8.63 -8.02 -5.30
C GLY A 32 -9.78 -7.09 -5.61
N SER A 33 -11.01 -7.59 -5.49
CA SER A 33 -12.22 -6.83 -5.77
C SER A 33 -12.42 -5.63 -4.82
N LEU A 34 -13.38 -4.76 -5.15
CA LEU A 34 -13.80 -3.69 -4.25
C LEU A 34 -14.29 -4.29 -2.92
N GLY A 35 -13.79 -3.76 -1.80
CA GLY A 35 -14.12 -4.26 -0.47
C GLY A 35 -13.36 -5.53 -0.05
N ALA A 36 -12.44 -6.06 -0.87
CA ALA A 36 -11.64 -7.25 -0.52
C ALA A 36 -10.66 -7.06 0.65
N GLY A 37 -10.49 -5.84 1.16
CA GLY A 37 -9.63 -5.54 2.31
C GLY A 37 -8.21 -5.09 1.96
N LYS A 38 -7.93 -4.71 0.71
CA LYS A 38 -6.63 -4.17 0.27
C LYS A 38 -6.13 -3.02 1.17
N THR A 39 -6.91 -1.94 1.27
CA THR A 39 -6.60 -0.81 2.17
C THR A 39 -6.49 -1.21 3.64
N CYS A 40 -7.23 -2.23 4.08
CA CYS A 40 -7.16 -2.74 5.45
C CYS A 40 -5.79 -3.40 5.72
N LEU A 41 -5.26 -4.15 4.76
CA LEU A 41 -3.91 -4.68 4.83
C LEU A 41 -2.86 -3.56 4.81
N THR A 42 -3.03 -2.56 3.94
CA THR A 42 -2.14 -1.38 3.86
C THR A 42 -2.07 -0.61 5.18
N GLN A 43 -3.19 -0.44 5.88
CA GLN A 43 -3.23 0.19 7.20
C GLN A 43 -2.40 -0.60 8.22
N GLY A 44 -2.52 -1.93 8.19
CA GLY A 44 -1.66 -2.81 8.98
C GLY A 44 -0.19 -2.55 8.69
N ILE A 45 0.21 -2.57 7.41
CA ILE A 45 1.60 -2.31 6.99
C ILE A 45 2.07 -0.94 7.50
N ALA A 46 1.25 0.10 7.35
CA ALA A 46 1.55 1.43 7.86
C ALA A 46 1.84 1.41 9.38
N TRP A 47 1.00 0.73 10.16
CA TRP A 47 1.20 0.60 11.61
C TRP A 47 2.47 -0.17 11.97
N GLY A 48 2.80 -1.24 11.23
CA GLY A 48 4.07 -1.97 11.40
C GLY A 48 5.31 -1.13 11.07
N LEU A 49 5.16 -0.13 10.18
CA LEU A 49 6.17 0.88 9.91
C LEU A 49 6.21 1.99 10.98
N GLY A 50 5.35 1.96 11.99
CA GLY A 50 5.28 2.99 13.05
C GLY A 50 4.57 4.27 12.63
N ILE A 51 3.82 4.27 11.52
CA ILE A 51 3.01 5.40 11.08
C ILE A 51 1.78 5.51 11.99
N LYS A 52 1.57 6.68 12.58
CA LYS A 52 0.44 6.94 13.51
C LYS A 52 -0.82 7.41 12.80
N GLU A 53 -0.67 7.91 11.58
CA GLU A 53 -1.76 8.41 10.76
C GLU A 53 -2.59 7.25 10.20
N TYR A 54 -3.86 7.53 9.95
CA TYR A 54 -4.74 6.57 9.30
C TYR A 54 -4.48 6.57 7.78
N ALA A 55 -3.97 5.45 7.26
CA ALA A 55 -3.80 5.23 5.82
C ALA A 55 -5.16 5.04 5.14
N ALA A 56 -5.82 6.17 4.82
CA ALA A 56 -7.03 6.18 4.02
C ALA A 56 -6.70 5.94 2.55
N SER A 57 -7.62 5.29 1.82
CA SER A 57 -7.47 4.99 0.41
C SER A 57 -7.16 6.25 -0.41
N PRO A 58 -6.10 6.27 -1.23
CA PRO A 58 -5.74 7.40 -2.07
C PRO A 58 -6.48 7.42 -3.40
N SER A 59 -7.60 6.71 -3.59
CA SER A 59 -8.28 6.55 -4.91
C SER A 59 -8.55 7.84 -5.71
N PHE A 60 -8.55 9.03 -5.07
CA PHE A 60 -8.69 10.32 -5.75
C PHE A 60 -7.37 11.07 -5.96
N VAL A 61 -6.40 10.89 -5.06
CA VAL A 61 -5.09 11.56 -5.10
C VAL A 61 -4.00 10.67 -5.73
N VAL A 62 -4.35 9.41 -6.02
CA VAL A 62 -3.55 8.31 -6.56
C VAL A 62 -2.42 7.86 -5.64
N VAL A 63 -1.63 8.79 -5.11
CA VAL A 63 -0.50 8.52 -4.20
C VAL A 63 -0.71 9.25 -2.88
N ARG A 64 -0.39 8.57 -1.78
CA ARG A 64 -0.27 9.18 -0.46
C ARG A 64 1.02 8.74 0.19
N GLU A 65 1.78 9.72 0.65
CA GLU A 65 3.00 9.51 1.40
C GLU A 65 2.72 9.60 2.90
N LEU A 66 3.22 8.63 3.65
CA LEU A 66 3.07 8.53 5.09
C LEU A 66 4.44 8.21 5.70
N TYR A 67 4.73 8.78 6.87
CA TYR A 67 6.09 8.77 7.41
C TYR A 67 6.16 8.06 8.77
N GLY A 68 6.97 7.01 8.83
CA GLY A 68 7.29 6.25 10.04
C GLY A 68 8.78 5.93 10.12
N ARG A 69 9.12 4.69 10.50
CA ARG A 69 10.50 4.18 10.46
C ARG A 69 11.05 4.13 9.04
N LEU A 70 10.17 3.92 8.05
CA LEU A 70 10.40 4.08 6.62
C LEU A 70 9.21 4.88 6.04
N PRO A 71 9.42 5.68 4.97
CA PRO A 71 8.32 6.22 4.20
C PRO A 71 7.45 5.10 3.63
N LEU A 72 6.14 5.26 3.66
CA LEU A 72 5.17 4.43 2.96
C LEU A 72 4.59 5.24 1.81
N TYR A 73 4.70 4.71 0.60
CA TYR A 73 4.05 5.20 -0.59
C TYR A 73 2.83 4.32 -0.87
N HIS A 74 1.66 4.79 -0.45
CA HIS A 74 0.40 4.11 -0.69
C HIS A 74 -0.18 4.61 -2.02
N ILE A 75 -0.25 3.70 -2.99
CA ILE A 75 -0.65 3.98 -4.37
C ILE A 75 -1.95 3.21 -4.65
N ASP A 76 -2.91 3.83 -5.32
CA ASP A 76 -4.16 3.19 -5.76
C ASP A 76 -4.42 3.49 -7.24
N LEU A 77 -4.33 2.46 -8.08
CA LEU A 77 -4.47 2.55 -9.53
C LEU A 77 -5.92 2.33 -10.01
N TYR A 78 -6.90 2.21 -9.11
CA TYR A 78 -8.30 1.88 -9.45
C TYR A 78 -8.89 2.76 -10.57
N ARG A 79 -8.46 4.02 -10.63
CA ARG A 79 -9.02 5.05 -11.52
C ARG A 79 -8.17 5.39 -12.72
N LEU A 80 -7.00 4.78 -12.85
CA LEU A 80 -6.20 4.96 -14.04
C LEU A 80 -6.70 3.96 -15.09
N ASP A 81 -7.01 4.49 -16.27
CA ASP A 81 -7.47 3.70 -17.40
C ASP A 81 -6.33 3.43 -18.40
N HIS A 82 -5.27 4.24 -18.35
CA HIS A 82 -4.16 4.22 -19.28
C HIS A 82 -2.78 4.23 -18.59
N ILE A 83 -1.84 3.47 -19.14
CA ILE A 83 -0.49 3.33 -18.58
C ILE A 83 0.32 4.63 -18.72
N GLU A 84 -0.02 5.48 -19.68
CA GLU A 84 0.58 6.79 -19.87
C GLU A 84 0.36 7.70 -18.66
N GLU A 85 -0.79 7.59 -17.98
CA GLU A 85 -1.09 8.36 -16.77
C GLU A 85 -0.14 7.99 -15.62
N ILE A 86 0.29 6.72 -15.54
CA ILE A 86 1.26 6.25 -14.54
C ILE A 86 2.64 6.90 -14.76
N VAL A 87 3.05 7.01 -16.03
CA VAL A 87 4.33 7.63 -16.40
C VAL A 87 4.29 9.14 -16.11
N GLU A 88 3.18 9.81 -16.43
CA GLU A 88 3.00 11.24 -16.14
C GLU A 88 3.00 11.55 -14.63
N LEU A 89 2.50 10.62 -13.81
CA LEU A 89 2.52 10.73 -12.35
C LEU A 89 3.91 10.55 -11.72
N GLY A 90 4.91 10.09 -12.49
CA GLY A 90 6.27 9.90 -11.98
C GLY A 90 6.36 8.78 -10.94
N LEU A 91 5.56 7.71 -11.07
CA LEU A 91 5.57 6.61 -10.08
C LEU A 91 6.94 5.93 -9.93
N ASP A 92 7.80 6.03 -10.94
CA ASP A 92 9.17 5.52 -10.92
C ASP A 92 9.97 6.08 -9.73
N ASP A 93 9.80 7.36 -9.38
CA ASP A 93 10.53 7.97 -8.26
C ASP A 93 10.20 7.31 -6.92
N TYR A 94 8.95 6.81 -6.78
CA TYR A 94 8.51 6.08 -5.60
C TYR A 94 8.98 4.63 -5.61
N LEU A 95 8.83 3.94 -6.76
CA LEU A 95 9.17 2.52 -6.92
C LEU A 95 10.68 2.27 -6.80
N TYR A 96 11.51 3.20 -7.27
CA TYR A 96 12.97 3.15 -7.14
C TYR A 96 13.50 3.94 -5.93
N GLY A 97 12.59 4.46 -5.09
CA GLY A 97 12.93 5.17 -3.87
C GLY A 97 13.39 4.25 -2.73
N ASN A 98 13.67 4.85 -1.57
CA ASN A 98 14.08 4.13 -0.35
C ASN A 98 12.92 3.87 0.63
N GLY A 99 11.68 4.10 0.19
CA GLY A 99 10.47 3.82 0.97
C GLY A 99 9.95 2.41 0.74
N VAL A 100 8.82 2.12 1.36
CA VAL A 100 8.01 0.92 1.10
C VAL A 100 6.84 1.33 0.21
N CYS A 101 6.62 0.62 -0.89
CA CYS A 101 5.47 0.85 -1.76
C CYS A 101 4.35 -0.15 -1.47
N VAL A 102 3.11 0.31 -1.38
CA VAL A 102 1.92 -0.54 -1.41
C VAL A 102 1.01 -0.07 -2.53
N VAL A 103 0.87 -0.87 -3.58
CA VAL A 103 0.12 -0.55 -4.79
C VAL A 103 -1.17 -1.38 -4.81
N GLU A 104 -2.31 -0.70 -4.63
CA GLU A 104 -3.63 -1.30 -4.80
C GLU A 104 -4.05 -1.31 -6.27
N TRP A 105 -4.75 -2.37 -6.68
CA TRP A 105 -5.17 -2.59 -8.07
C TRP A 105 -3.97 -2.70 -9.02
N ALA A 106 -2.92 -3.37 -8.56
CA ALA A 106 -1.69 -3.59 -9.32
C ALA A 106 -1.85 -4.47 -10.57
N ASP A 107 -3.06 -4.99 -10.80
CA ASP A 107 -3.47 -5.71 -12.00
C ASP A 107 -4.01 -4.80 -13.12
N ARG A 108 -4.14 -3.49 -12.85
CA ARG A 108 -4.47 -2.47 -13.85
C ARG A 108 -3.24 -1.96 -14.58
#